data_AF-A0A3S1DDR5-F1
#
_entry.id   AF-A0A3S1DDR5-F1
#
_cell.length_a   1.000
_cell.length_b   1.000
_cell.length_c   1.000
_cell.angle_alpha   90.00
_cell.angle_beta   90.00
_cell.angle_gamma   90.00
#
_symmetry.space_group_name_H-M   'P 1'
#
loop_
_entity.id
_entity.type
_entity.pdbx_description
1 polymer ?
#
loop_
_entity_poly.entity_id
_entity_poly.type
_entity_poly.pdbx_seq_one_letter_code
_entity_poly.pdbx_strand_id
1 'polypeptide(L)' 'MVGAPLKKWIVGVGRSRRAVYWEWQTPEERKAVAAIKAAFDPLGIMNPGCLMHV' A
#
# COMPACT_ATOMS: atom_id res chain seq x y z
N MET A 1 -16.30 -24.33 -24.37
CA MET A 1 -15.40 -23.95 -23.28
C MET A 1 -16.14 -23.01 -22.35
N VAL A 2 -16.59 -23.49 -21.20
CA VAL A 2 -17.21 -22.64 -20.18
C VAL A 2 -16.07 -21.90 -19.48
N GLY A 3 -16.04 -20.56 -19.62
CA GLY A 3 -15.02 -19.71 -19.01
C GLY A 3 -15.00 -19.93 -17.50
N ALA A 4 -13.81 -20.19 -16.96
CA ALA A 4 -13.62 -20.35 -15.53
C ALA A 4 -14.18 -19.12 -14.78
N PRO A 5 -14.89 -19.29 -13.65
CA PRO A 5 -15.43 -18.17 -12.90
C PRO A 5 -14.27 -17.28 -12.46
N LEU A 6 -14.35 -15.99 -12.79
CA LEU A 6 -13.42 -14.95 -12.36
C LEU A 6 -13.27 -15.03 -10.84
N LYS A 7 -12.14 -15.62 -10.38
CA LYS A 7 -11.73 -15.56 -8.97
C LYS A 7 -11.77 -14.10 -8.56
N LYS A 8 -12.51 -13.76 -7.50
CA LYS A 8 -12.55 -12.42 -6.92
C LYS A 8 -11.11 -11.99 -6.64
N TRP A 9 -10.55 -11.14 -7.49
CA TRP A 9 -9.17 -10.71 -7.37
C TRP A 9 -9.04 -9.90 -6.08
N ILE A 10 -8.36 -10.44 -5.07
CA ILE A 10 -7.90 -9.66 -3.93
C ILE A 10 -6.86 -8.69 -4.50
N VAL A 11 -7.31 -7.48 -4.79
CA VAL A 11 -6.45 -6.40 -5.29
C VAL A 11 -5.82 -5.68 -4.09
N GLY A 12 -4.50 -5.47 -4.11
CA GLY A 12 -3.77 -4.69 -3.09
C GLY A 12 -3.78 -3.18 -3.37
N VAL A 13 -3.38 -2.34 -2.40
CA VAL A 13 -3.46 -0.87 -2.50
C VAL A 13 -2.63 -0.31 -3.66
N GLY A 14 -1.35 -0.71 -3.74
CA GLY A 14 -0.41 -0.22 -4.75
C GLY A 14 -0.26 1.30 -4.77
N ARG A 15 -0.02 1.88 -5.95
CA ARG A 15 -0.02 3.33 -6.19
C ARG A 15 -1.46 3.86 -6.34
N SER A 16 -2.30 3.10 -7.04
CA SER A 16 -3.61 3.52 -7.51
C SER A 16 -4.62 3.79 -6.40
N ARG A 17 -4.49 3.13 -5.23
CA ARG A 17 -5.42 3.32 -4.10
C ARG A 17 -4.74 3.87 -2.85
N ARG A 18 -3.53 4.40 -3.00
CA ARG A 18 -2.74 4.96 -1.90
C ARG A 18 -3.49 6.07 -1.15
N ALA A 19 -4.08 7.03 -1.87
CA ALA A 19 -4.80 8.14 -1.24
C ALA A 19 -5.94 7.66 -0.33
N VAL A 20 -6.80 6.78 -0.85
CA VAL A 20 -7.92 6.18 -0.10
C VAL A 20 -7.43 5.39 1.10
N TYR A 21 -6.37 4.59 0.94
CA TYR A 21 -5.76 3.87 2.05
C TYR A 21 -5.34 4.82 3.18
N TRP A 22 -4.66 5.92 2.85
CA TRP A 22 -4.21 6.89 3.84
C TRP A 22 -5.37 7.61 4.52
N GLU A 23 -6.42 7.99 3.79
CA GLU A 23 -7.61 8.63 4.34
C GLU A 23 -8.29 7.78 5.43
N TRP A 24 -8.27 6.45 5.30
CA TRP A 24 -8.84 5.53 6.29
C TRP A 24 -7.97 5.29 7.51
N GLN A 25 -6.69 5.66 7.47
CA GLN A 25 -5.80 5.52 8.62
C GLN A 25 -5.94 6.72 9.57
N THR A 26 -5.96 6.41 10.86
CA THR A 26 -5.75 7.38 11.95
C THR A 26 -4.36 8.02 11.85
N PRO A 27 -4.14 9.21 12.45
CA PRO A 27 -2.83 9.83 12.51
C PRO A 27 -1.74 8.93 13.13
N GLU A 28 -2.09 8.11 14.09
CA GLU A 28 -1.19 7.19 14.80
C GLU A 28 -0.75 6.04 13.90
N GLU A 29 -1.69 5.43 13.16
CA GLU A 29 -1.38 4.37 12.19
C GLU A 29 -0.48 4.89 11.07
N ARG A 30 -0.75 6.11 10.58
CA ARG A 30 0.10 6.78 9.59
C ARG A 30 1.55 6.94 10.07
N LYS A 31 1.73 7.36 11.33
CA LYS A 31 3.07 7.48 11.95
C LYS A 31 3.76 6.12 12.06
N ALA A 32 3.03 5.08 12.48
CA ALA A 32 3.56 3.74 12.59
C ALA A 32 4.03 3.19 11.22
N VAL A 33 3.21 3.31 10.17
CA VAL A 33 3.56 2.87 8.82
C VAL A 33 4.80 3.59 8.30
N ALA A 34 4.87 4.91 8.50
CA ALA A 34 6.03 5.70 8.08
C ALA A 34 7.31 5.31 8.84
N ALA A 35 7.23 5.09 10.15
CA ALA A 35 8.35 4.64 10.97
C ALA A 35 8.87 3.26 10.55
N ILE A 36 7.95 2.32 10.29
CA ILE A 36 8.31 0.98 9.78
C ILE A 36 9.02 1.11 8.42
N LYS A 37 8.48 1.91 7.49
CA LYS A 37 9.13 2.12 6.19
C LYS A 37 10.53 2.70 6.33
N ALA A 38 10.71 3.71 7.16
CA ALA A 38 12.01 4.34 7.38
C ALA A 38 13.03 3.39 8.01
N ALA A 39 12.59 2.52 8.93
CA ALA A 39 13.46 1.54 9.57
C ALA A 39 13.97 0.46 8.59
N PHE A 40 13.10 -0.01 7.68
CA PHE A 40 13.43 -1.13 6.78
C PHE A 40 13.87 -0.70 5.37
N ASP A 41 13.56 0.52 4.95
CA ASP A 41 14.01 1.08 3.67
C ASP A 41 14.44 2.55 3.83
N PRO A 42 15.52 2.80 4.59
CA PRO A 42 16.01 4.16 4.86
C PRO A 42 16.48 4.89 3.59
N LEU A 43 16.78 4.16 2.52
CA LEU A 43 17.20 4.72 1.23
C LEU A 43 16.05 4.87 0.23
N GLY A 44 14.84 4.43 0.57
CA GLY A 44 13.66 4.57 -0.29
C GLY A 44 13.70 3.76 -1.60
N ILE A 45 14.55 2.74 -1.70
CA ILE A 45 14.74 1.97 -2.95
C ILE A 45 13.71 0.84 -3.10
N MET A 46 13.06 0.44 -2.01
CA MET A 46 12.10 -0.66 -2.01
C MET A 46 10.72 -0.18 -2.43
N ASN A 47 10.46 -0.27 -3.74
CA ASN A 47 9.17 0.01 -4.37
C ASN A 47 8.63 1.43 -4.05
N PRO A 48 9.36 2.48 -4.46
CA PRO A 48 9.00 3.86 -4.15
C PRO A 48 7.61 4.22 -4.69
N GLY A 49 6.90 5.00 -3.89
CA GLY A 49 5.55 5.48 -4.18
C GLY A 49 4.42 4.46 -4.05
N CYS A 50 4.68 3.19 -3.75
CA CYS A 50 3.61 2.25 -3.40
C CYS A 50 3.24 2.38 -1.93
N LEU A 51 1.93 2.32 -1.62
CA LEU A 51 1.36 2.37 -0.27
C LEU A 51 1.59 3.69 0.48
N MET A 52 2.73 4.36 0.31
CA MET A 52 3.08 5.67 0.88
C MET A 52 3.90 6.48 -0.11
N HIS A 53 4.04 7.79 0.11
CA HIS A 53 4.71 8.68 -0.83
C HIS A 53 6.25 8.53 -0.83
N VAL A 54 6.83 8.13 0.31
CA VAL A 54 8.24 8.39 0.65
C VAL A 54 8.52 9.88 0.61
#